data_AF-A0AAE2QKA2-F1
#
_entry.id   AF-A0AAE2QKA2-F1
#
_cell.length_a   1.000
_cell.length_b   1.000
_cell.length_c   1.000
_cell.angle_alpha   90.00
_cell.angle_beta   90.00
_cell.angle_gamma   90.00
#
_symmetry.space_group_name_H-M   'P 1'
#
loop_
_entity.id
_entity.type
_entity.pdbx_description
1 polymer ?
#
loop_
_entity_poly.entity_id
_entity_poly.type
_entity_poly.pdbx_seq_one_letter_code
_entity_poly.pdbx_strand_id
1 'polypeptide(L)' 'MADMTQLTGAYAAPWLPWIMIPLVFYILPFPIFAIAFLWIEREGSSESTMGQEAKPQSAGLLSQVQPESMGAEPTSTS' A
#
# COMPACT_ATOMS: atom_id res chain seq x y z
N MET A 1 -24.62 53.15 -1.12
CA MET A 1 -25.27 52.01 -1.79
C MET A 1 -24.32 50.83 -1.67
N ALA A 2 -24.74 49.71 -1.08
CA ALA A 2 -23.89 48.52 -1.02
C ALA A 2 -23.82 47.91 -2.42
N ASP A 3 -22.62 47.59 -2.89
CA ASP A 3 -22.45 46.87 -4.15
C ASP A 3 -22.90 45.42 -3.95
N MET A 4 -24.05 45.06 -4.55
CA MET A 4 -24.69 43.74 -4.42
C MET A 4 -24.11 42.69 -5.37
N THR A 5 -23.17 43.08 -6.24
CA THR A 5 -22.59 42.18 -7.25
C THR A 5 -21.29 41.52 -6.81
N GLN A 6 -20.68 42.00 -5.72
CA GLN A 6 -19.39 41.55 -5.22
C GLN A 6 -19.52 40.88 -3.85
N LEU A 7 -18.69 39.85 -3.60
CA LEU A 7 -18.53 39.25 -2.28
C LEU A 7 -17.78 40.24 -1.37
N THR A 8 -18.55 41.10 -0.70
CA THR A 8 -18.03 42.10 0.25
C THR A 8 -18.44 41.75 1.68
N GLY A 9 -17.67 42.25 2.65
CA GLY A 9 -17.93 42.05 4.08
C GLY A 9 -18.06 43.38 4.81
N ALA A 10 -19.18 43.61 5.48
CA ALA A 10 -19.39 44.75 6.38
C ALA A 10 -18.94 44.44 7.82
N TYR A 11 -17.83 43.72 7.96
CA TYR A 11 -17.23 43.30 9.23
C TYR A 11 -15.73 43.64 9.23
N ALA A 12 -15.09 43.62 10.40
CA ALA A 12 -13.65 43.91 10.51
C ALA A 12 -12.82 42.90 9.68
N ALA A 13 -11.88 43.41 8.86
CA ALA A 13 -11.03 42.63 7.96
C ALA A 13 -11.78 41.79 6.90
N PRO A 14 -12.49 42.41 5.95
CA PRO A 14 -13.23 41.71 4.89
C PRO A 14 -12.33 40.94 3.89
N TRP A 15 -11.03 41.21 3.89
CA TRP A 15 -10.03 40.47 3.11
C TRP A 15 -9.72 39.09 3.70
N LEU A 16 -10.09 38.84 4.97
CA LEU A 16 -9.72 37.62 5.67
C LEU A 16 -10.38 36.37 5.07
N PRO A 17 -11.69 36.34 4.73
CA PRO A 17 -12.28 35.17 4.06
C PRO A 17 -11.75 34.98 2.64
N TRP A 18 -11.34 36.04 1.97
CA TRP A 18 -10.75 35.96 0.63
C TRP A 18 -9.46 35.13 0.61
N ILE A 19 -8.68 35.13 1.69
CA ILE A 19 -7.49 34.27 1.82
C ILE A 19 -7.75 33.00 2.63
N MET A 20 -8.54 33.07 3.71
CA MET A 20 -8.78 31.92 4.59
C MET A 20 -9.57 30.81 3.92
N ILE A 21 -10.58 31.14 3.11
CA ILE A 21 -11.38 30.15 2.40
C ILE A 21 -10.51 29.35 1.41
N PRO A 22 -9.78 29.97 0.47
CA PRO A 22 -8.92 29.21 -0.42
C PRO A 22 -7.81 28.47 0.34
N LEU A 23 -7.25 29.07 1.39
CA LEU A 23 -6.22 28.41 2.20
C LEU A 23 -6.74 27.13 2.84
N VAL A 24 -7.87 27.16 3.54
CA VAL A 24 -8.38 26.00 4.29
C VAL A 24 -9.04 24.95 3.39
N PHE A 25 -9.75 25.37 2.34
CA PHE A 25 -10.51 24.45 1.49
C PHE A 25 -9.74 23.88 0.30
N TYR A 26 -8.71 24.57 -0.18
CA TYR A 26 -7.99 24.14 -1.38
C TYR A 26 -6.48 24.00 -1.18
N ILE A 27 -5.85 24.80 -0.33
CA ILE A 27 -4.39 24.71 -0.13
C ILE A 27 -4.04 23.71 0.96
N LEU A 28 -4.64 23.82 2.15
CA LEU A 28 -4.36 23.00 3.32
C LEU A 28 -4.77 21.52 3.22
N PRO A 29 -5.85 21.10 2.51
CA PRO A 29 -6.21 19.68 2.50
C PRO A 29 -5.16 18.82 1.80
N PHE A 30 -4.44 19.33 0.78
CA PHE A 30 -3.41 18.55 0.10
C PHE A 30 -2.23 18.18 1.03
N PRO A 31 -1.58 19.13 1.74
CA PRO A 31 -0.56 18.79 2.74
C PRO A 31 -1.09 17.89 3.84
N ILE A 32 -2.32 18.12 4.34
CA ILE A 32 -2.89 17.30 5.41
C ILE A 32 -3.07 15.86 4.96
N PHE A 33 -3.62 15.63 3.78
CA PHE A 33 -3.75 14.27 3.23
C PHE A 33 -2.39 13.65 2.93
N ALA A 34 -1.40 14.41 2.45
CA ALA A 34 -0.05 13.90 2.24
C ALA A 34 0.62 13.43 3.54
N ILE A 35 0.50 14.22 4.62
CA ILE A 35 1.04 13.86 5.93
C ILE A 35 0.31 12.64 6.49
N ALA A 36 -1.03 12.62 6.42
CA ALA A 36 -1.83 11.48 6.88
C ALA A 36 -1.51 10.21 6.09
N PHE A 37 -1.35 10.32 4.77
CA PHE A 37 -0.99 9.20 3.89
C PHE A 37 0.37 8.61 4.25
N LEU A 38 1.40 9.47 4.38
CA LEU A 38 2.73 9.03 4.79
C LEU A 38 2.73 8.40 6.19
N TRP A 39 1.89 8.89 7.10
CA TRP A 39 1.78 8.34 8.44
C TRP A 39 1.17 6.93 8.45
N ILE A 40 0.12 6.70 7.67
CA ILE A 40 -0.52 5.37 7.52
C ILE A 40 0.44 4.35 6.91
N GLU A 41 1.10 4.70 5.79
CA GLU A 41 2.06 3.81 5.12
C GLU A 41 3.30 3.51 5.97
N ARG A 42 3.70 4.46 6.84
CA ARG A 42 4.80 4.26 7.79
C ARG A 42 4.51 3.12 8.77
N GLU A 43 3.28 3.03 9.28
CA GLU A 43 2.90 2.03 10.28
C GLU A 43 2.71 0.64 9.66
N GLY A 44 2.16 0.57 8.44
CA GLY A 44 2.05 -0.69 7.68
C GLY A 44 3.41 -1.29 7.29
N SER A 45 4.45 -0.47 7.18
CA SER A 45 5.82 -0.92 6.86
C SER A 45 6.58 -1.52 8.06
N SER A 46 6.20 -1.16 9.30
CA SER A 46 6.83 -1.69 10.51
C SER A 46 6.39 -3.10 10.90
N GLU A 47 5.31 -3.63 10.31
CA GLU A 47 4.80 -4.98 10.57
C GLU A 47 5.17 -5.99 9.48
N SER A 48 6.41 -5.91 8.97
CA SER A 48 6.95 -6.93 8.07
C SER A 48 8.44 -7.24 8.28
N THR A 49 9.01 -6.92 9.45
CA THR A 49 10.38 -7.32 9.80
C THR A 49 10.49 -7.75 11.26
N MET A 50 9.85 -8.87 11.58
CA MET A 50 10.33 -9.74 12.65
C MET A 50 9.95 -11.18 12.33
N GLY A 51 10.83 -11.82 11.56
CA GLY A 51 10.63 -13.17 11.04
C GLY A 51 11.63 -13.55 9.95
N GLN A 52 12.88 -13.06 10.03
CA GLN A 52 13.98 -13.80 9.44
C GLN A 52 14.17 -15.05 10.31
N GLU A 53 13.45 -16.12 10.01
CA GLU A 53 13.97 -17.45 10.31
C GLU A 53 14.66 -17.95 9.04
N ALA A 54 15.95 -18.20 9.21
CA ALA A 54 16.88 -18.57 8.17
C ALA A 54 16.40 -19.82 7.43
N LYS A 55 16.59 -19.82 6.11
CA LYS A 55 16.60 -21.01 5.28
C LYS A 55 17.94 -21.74 5.45
N PRO A 56 18.01 -22.91 6.10
CA PRO A 56 18.88 -23.98 5.64
C PRO A 56 18.05 -24.78 4.61
N GLN A 57 18.30 -24.69 3.31
CA GLN A 57 19.33 -25.49 2.64
C GLN A 57 19.55 -26.87 3.30
N SER A 58 18.48 -27.65 3.47
CA SER A 58 18.55 -29.11 3.36
C SER A 58 18.38 -29.49 1.89
N ALA A 59 19.29 -29.01 1.04
CA ALA A 59 19.59 -29.67 -0.22
C ALA A 59 20.56 -30.81 0.10
N GLY A 60 20.10 -32.05 -0.05
CA GLY A 60 20.99 -33.20 -0.09
C GLY A 60 20.82 -34.21 1.04
N LEU A 61 19.67 -34.88 1.11
CA LEU A 61 19.61 -36.31 1.46
C LEU A 61 18.18 -36.81 1.18
N LEU A 62 18.07 -37.87 0.36
CA LEU A 62 16.86 -38.54 -0.13
C LEU A 62 16.26 -38.04 -1.46
N SER A 63 17.14 -37.70 -2.42
CA SER A 63 16.94 -38.16 -3.80
C SER A 63 17.62 -39.53 -3.96
N GLN A 64 16.93 -40.59 -3.53
CA GLN A 64 17.21 -41.97 -3.96
C GLN A 64 16.03 -42.87 -3.60
N VAL A 65 14.93 -42.72 -4.34
CA VAL A 65 14.12 -43.87 -4.77
C VAL A 65 13.74 -43.56 -6.22
N GLN A 66 14.56 -44.07 -7.14
CA GLN A 66 14.31 -44.01 -8.58
C GLN A 66 13.28 -45.12 -8.94
N PRO A 67 12.42 -44.91 -9.95
CA PRO A 67 11.31 -45.79 -10.27
C PRO A 67 11.76 -46.91 -11.21
N GLU A 68 11.46 -48.17 -10.90
CA GLU A 68 11.57 -49.24 -11.89
C GLU A 68 10.19 -49.64 -12.41
N SER A 69 10.09 -49.43 -13.71
CA SER A 69 9.05 -49.82 -14.64
C SER A 69 8.72 -51.31 -14.54
N MET A 70 7.50 -51.64 -14.13
CA MET A 70 6.94 -52.96 -14.39
C MET A 70 6.34 -52.94 -15.80
N GLY A 71 7.18 -53.28 -16.78
CA GLY A 71 6.78 -53.53 -18.15
C GLY A 71 7.58 -54.72 -18.69
N ALA A 72 6.98 -55.90 -18.67
CA ALA A 72 7.28 -57.00 -19.59
C ALA A 72 6.25 -58.12 -19.40
N GLU A 73 5.25 -58.18 -20.27
CA GLU A 73 4.70 -59.48 -20.69
C GLU A 73 5.85 -60.38 -21.17
N PRO A 74 5.73 -61.69 -20.96
CA PRO A 74 5.89 -62.56 -22.11
C PRO A 74 4.70 -63.50 -22.29
N THR A 75 4.11 -63.42 -23.48
CA THR A 75 3.20 -64.42 -24.03
C THR A 75 3.95 -65.72 -24.34
N SER A 76 3.25 -66.84 -24.11
CA SER A 76 3.41 -68.16 -24.75
C SER A 76 4.57 -69.08 -24.33
N THR A 77 4.23 -70.21 -23.69
CA THR A 77 4.47 -71.60 -24.18
C THR A 77 4.36 -72.57 -22.99
N SER A 78 3.26 -73.32 -22.89
CA SER A 78 3.21 -74.79 -22.93
C SER A 78 1.84 -75.34 -22.55
#